data_AF-A0A1G4QNC0-F1
#
_entry.id   AF-A0A1G4QNC0-F1
#
_cell.length_a   1.000
_cell.length_b   1.000
_cell.length_c   1.000
_cell.angle_alpha   90.00
_cell.angle_beta   90.00
_cell.angle_gamma   90.00
#
_symmetry.space_group_name_H-M   'P 1'
#
loop_
_entity.id
_entity.type
_entity.pdbx_description
1 polymer ?
#
loop_
_entity_poly.entity_id
_entity_poly.type
_entity_poly.pdbx_seq_one_letter_code
_entity_poly.pdbx_strand_id
1 'polypeptide(L)'
;MSIHKDYVSSQDRYLEFFCDKAKRAPFVLLPGRSGGDSWRVMISAPHSVEQMRNGSIKFGEYDTGVLARLLYDELGCPVIYKTCNCNDDANYDEVCGYKETLKRFITEKGGGIRYLIDLHEMHPRRENLYDLGTGNGRNIEAGPEILDVVKGELEVRGFEHIAVDDIFDAGYRYTVSAFTARECGISCLQVEINSRLLCREYDEYCFETVYLALRDAAIHLNGGNK
;
A
#
# COMPACT_ATOMS: atom_id res chain seq x y z
N MET A 1 13.94 -14.03 20.57
CA MET A 1 13.58 -15.36 20.01
C MET A 1 12.06 -15.62 19.99
N SER A 2 11.22 -14.92 20.78
CA SER A 2 9.74 -15.06 20.75
C SER A 2 9.06 -14.21 19.66
N ILE A 3 9.41 -12.93 19.56
CA ILE A 3 8.76 -11.96 18.64
C ILE A 3 8.86 -12.38 17.16
N HIS A 4 10.02 -12.91 16.76
CA HIS A 4 10.27 -13.31 15.36
C HIS A 4 9.44 -14.54 14.94
N LYS A 5 9.11 -15.46 15.87
CA LYS A 5 8.23 -16.61 15.57
C LYS A 5 6.78 -16.17 15.38
N ASP A 6 6.30 -15.22 16.19
CA ASP A 6 4.94 -14.69 16.09
C ASP A 6 4.75 -13.88 14.79
N TYR A 7 5.78 -13.16 14.35
CA TYR A 7 5.81 -12.43 13.08
C TYR A 7 5.71 -13.35 11.85
N VAL A 8 6.59 -14.35 11.73
CA VAL A 8 6.59 -15.30 10.60
C VAL A 8 5.27 -16.08 10.54
N SER A 9 4.75 -16.51 11.70
CA SER A 9 3.44 -17.20 11.75
C SER A 9 2.28 -16.32 11.28
N SER A 10 2.34 -15.01 11.53
CA SER A 10 1.32 -14.05 11.08
C SER A 10 1.44 -13.77 9.59
N GLN A 11 2.68 -13.66 9.06
CA GLN A 11 2.93 -13.53 7.63
C GLN A 11 2.36 -14.72 6.85
N ASP A 12 2.69 -15.95 7.26
CA ASP A 12 2.22 -17.17 6.57
C ASP A 12 0.69 -17.27 6.58
N ARG A 13 0.06 -16.98 7.74
CA ARG A 13 -1.40 -16.96 7.87
C ARG A 13 -2.06 -15.93 6.94
N TYR A 14 -1.49 -14.73 6.83
CA TYR A 14 -2.04 -13.71 5.93
C TYR A 14 -1.78 -14.03 4.47
N LEU A 15 -0.62 -14.59 4.14
CA LEU A 15 -0.33 -15.04 2.78
C LEU A 15 -1.33 -16.13 2.34
N GLU A 16 -1.61 -17.11 3.20
CA GLU A 16 -2.67 -18.11 2.95
C GLU A 16 -4.04 -17.44 2.76
N PHE A 17 -4.36 -16.44 3.58
CA PHE A 17 -5.58 -15.66 3.42
C PHE A 17 -5.68 -14.99 2.04
N PHE A 18 -4.63 -14.33 1.54
CA PHE A 18 -4.67 -13.61 0.25
C PHE A 18 -4.58 -14.54 -0.97
N CYS A 19 -3.92 -15.69 -0.83
CA CYS A 19 -3.86 -16.71 -1.88
C CYS A 19 -5.15 -17.53 -2.01
N ASP A 20 -5.98 -17.61 -0.97
CA ASP A 20 -7.25 -18.34 -0.98
C ASP A 20 -8.29 -17.66 -1.88
N LYS A 21 -8.77 -18.40 -2.89
CA LYS A 21 -9.79 -17.96 -3.86
C LYS A 21 -11.23 -18.08 -3.36
N ALA A 22 -11.44 -18.36 -2.07
CA ALA A 22 -12.77 -18.42 -1.47
C ALA A 22 -13.56 -17.12 -1.70
N LYS A 23 -14.88 -17.26 -1.93
CA LYS A 23 -15.78 -16.10 -2.09
C LYS A 23 -15.89 -15.34 -0.77
N ARG A 24 -15.38 -14.11 -0.76
CA ARG A 24 -15.40 -13.17 0.38
C ARG A 24 -16.02 -11.84 -0.07
N ALA A 25 -16.09 -10.88 0.85
CA ALA A 25 -16.33 -9.50 0.45
C ALA A 25 -15.31 -9.07 -0.64
N PRO A 26 -15.64 -8.12 -1.54
CA PRO A 26 -14.70 -7.65 -2.57
C PRO A 26 -13.39 -7.09 -2.01
N PHE A 27 -13.51 -6.38 -0.89
CA PHE A 27 -12.42 -5.76 -0.15
C PHE A 27 -12.80 -5.62 1.32
N VAL A 28 -11.80 -5.37 2.14
CA VAL A 28 -11.97 -5.06 3.56
C VAL A 28 -11.36 -3.69 3.82
N LEU A 29 -12.13 -2.84 4.51
CA LEU A 29 -11.64 -1.61 5.12
C LEU A 29 -11.64 -1.80 6.63
N LEU A 30 -10.47 -1.69 7.24
CA LEU A 30 -10.32 -1.72 8.68
C LEU A 30 -10.11 -0.29 9.17
N PRO A 31 -11.07 0.30 9.91
CA PRO A 31 -10.87 1.61 10.49
C PRO A 31 -9.78 1.53 11.57
N GLY A 32 -9.04 2.62 11.75
CA GLY A 32 -7.94 2.68 12.71
C GLY A 32 -8.39 2.33 14.14
N ARG A 33 -7.56 1.61 14.88
CA ARG A 33 -7.74 1.30 16.30
C ARG A 33 -7.24 2.52 17.09
N SER A 34 -8.06 3.05 18.00
CA SER A 34 -7.94 4.36 18.71
C SER A 34 -8.78 5.46 18.05
N GLY A 35 -9.59 6.14 18.86
CA GLY A 35 -10.75 6.95 18.43
C GLY A 35 -10.49 7.91 17.26
N GLY A 36 -11.25 7.71 16.18
CA GLY A 36 -11.73 8.66 15.16
C GLY A 36 -10.75 9.59 14.45
N ASP A 37 -9.93 10.33 15.21
CA ASP A 37 -9.32 11.59 14.79
C ASP A 37 -7.78 11.60 14.89
N SER A 38 -7.15 10.49 15.28
CA SER A 38 -5.71 10.46 15.58
C SER A 38 -4.80 9.98 14.44
N TRP A 39 -5.34 9.33 13.41
CA TRP A 39 -4.53 8.80 12.30
C TRP A 39 -4.43 9.78 11.15
N ARG A 40 -3.20 10.06 10.72
CA ARG A 40 -2.88 10.85 9.51
C ARG A 40 -2.55 9.99 8.31
N VAL A 41 -2.17 8.74 8.51
CA VAL A 41 -1.74 7.81 7.46
C VAL A 41 -2.75 6.69 7.30
N MET A 42 -3.08 6.37 6.05
CA MET A 42 -3.81 5.17 5.66
C MET A 42 -2.98 4.35 4.68
N ILE A 43 -3.09 3.03 4.74
CA ILE A 43 -2.43 2.11 3.79
C ILE A 43 -3.48 1.50 2.85
N SER A 44 -3.20 1.47 1.55
CA SER A 44 -3.97 0.71 0.57
C SER A 44 -3.15 -0.41 -0.07
N ALA A 45 -3.80 -1.52 -0.39
CA ALA A 45 -3.22 -2.64 -1.16
C ALA A 45 -4.28 -3.18 -2.14
N PRO A 46 -4.54 -2.44 -3.25
CA PRO A 46 -5.64 -2.73 -4.16
C PRO A 46 -5.42 -4.03 -4.95
N HIS A 47 -4.19 -4.48 -5.13
CA HIS A 47 -3.87 -5.68 -5.91
C HIS A 47 -3.46 -6.87 -5.06
N SER A 48 -3.81 -6.89 -3.77
CA SER A 48 -3.58 -8.01 -2.84
C SER A 48 -4.27 -9.35 -3.21
N VAL A 49 -4.89 -9.42 -4.39
CA VAL A 49 -5.47 -10.59 -5.04
C VAL A 49 -5.30 -10.44 -6.57
N GLU A 50 -5.54 -11.49 -7.35
CA GLU A 50 -5.58 -11.37 -8.81
C GLU A 50 -6.60 -10.30 -9.26
N GLN A 51 -6.30 -9.57 -10.33
CA GLN A 51 -7.20 -8.57 -10.93
C GLN A 51 -7.61 -8.98 -12.35
N MET A 52 -8.66 -8.36 -12.88
CA MET A 52 -9.05 -8.50 -14.29
C MET A 52 -8.94 -7.16 -14.98
N ARG A 53 -8.08 -7.07 -16.00
CA ARG A 53 -7.90 -5.85 -16.80
C ARG A 53 -8.08 -6.18 -18.29
N ASN A 54 -9.05 -5.54 -18.93
CA ASN A 54 -9.38 -5.77 -20.35
C ASN A 54 -9.53 -7.26 -20.70
N GLY A 55 -10.21 -8.03 -19.84
CA GLY A 55 -10.45 -9.47 -20.05
C GLY A 55 -9.23 -10.38 -19.80
N SER A 56 -8.11 -9.83 -19.33
CA SER A 56 -6.92 -10.60 -18.94
C SER A 56 -6.70 -10.58 -17.43
N ILE A 57 -6.41 -11.75 -16.86
CA ILE A 57 -6.01 -11.86 -15.45
C ILE A 57 -4.62 -11.22 -15.28
N LYS A 58 -4.49 -10.40 -14.24
CA LYS A 58 -3.21 -9.85 -13.76
C LYS A 58 -2.79 -10.57 -12.48
N PHE A 59 -1.47 -10.68 -12.31
CA PHE A 59 -0.87 -11.32 -11.13
C PHE A 59 -1.37 -10.64 -9.84
N GLY A 60 -1.59 -11.43 -8.80
CA GLY A 60 -1.96 -10.91 -7.49
C GLY A 60 -0.73 -10.55 -6.69
N GLU A 61 -0.70 -9.33 -6.17
CA GLU A 61 0.39 -8.75 -5.38
C GLU A 61 0.13 -9.08 -3.89
N TYR A 62 0.03 -10.38 -3.56
CA TYR A 62 -0.50 -10.87 -2.29
C TYR A 62 0.22 -10.30 -1.07
N ASP A 63 1.53 -10.12 -1.17
CA ASP A 63 2.38 -9.66 -0.08
C ASP A 63 2.09 -8.19 0.30
N THR A 64 1.57 -7.37 -0.63
CA THR A 64 1.08 -6.01 -0.31
C THR A 64 -0.09 -6.05 0.68
N GLY A 65 -0.98 -7.04 0.54
CA GLY A 65 -2.07 -7.28 1.48
C GLY A 65 -1.56 -7.74 2.83
N VAL A 66 -0.54 -8.61 2.84
CA VAL A 66 0.13 -9.06 4.08
C VAL A 66 0.76 -7.89 4.81
N LEU A 67 1.51 -7.03 4.11
CA LEU A 67 2.10 -5.79 4.67
C LEU A 67 1.01 -4.89 5.28
N ALA A 68 -0.06 -4.60 4.55
CA ALA A 68 -1.17 -3.78 5.05
C ALA A 68 -1.80 -4.39 6.31
N ARG A 69 -1.99 -5.72 6.36
CA ARG A 69 -2.52 -6.41 7.53
C ARG A 69 -1.60 -6.34 8.75
N LEU A 70 -0.30 -6.57 8.56
CA LEU A 70 0.67 -6.52 9.64
C LEU A 70 0.82 -5.08 10.18
N LEU A 71 0.78 -4.07 9.32
CA LEU A 71 0.80 -2.66 9.73
C LEU A 71 -0.43 -2.31 10.57
N TYR A 72 -1.62 -2.77 10.15
CA TYR A 72 -2.84 -2.62 10.94
C TYR A 72 -2.76 -3.32 12.30
N ASP A 73 -2.20 -4.53 12.35
CA ASP A 73 -2.13 -5.28 13.61
C ASP A 73 -1.15 -4.70 14.61
N GLU A 74 0.00 -4.20 14.15
CA GLU A 74 1.02 -3.57 15.00
C GLU A 74 0.65 -2.13 15.37
N LEU A 75 0.31 -1.30 14.39
CA LEU A 75 0.09 0.14 14.60
C LEU A 75 -1.36 0.48 14.89
N GLY A 76 -2.30 -0.27 14.34
CA GLY A 76 -3.72 0.10 14.34
C GLY A 76 -4.06 1.23 13.36
N CYS A 77 -3.18 1.58 12.42
CA CYS A 77 -3.48 2.56 11.37
C CYS A 77 -4.61 2.06 10.45
N PRO A 78 -5.48 2.92 9.89
CA PRO A 78 -6.51 2.47 8.96
C PRO A 78 -5.89 1.84 7.70
N VAL A 79 -6.53 0.77 7.20
CA VAL A 79 -6.10 0.10 5.96
C VAL A 79 -7.29 -0.31 5.10
N ILE A 80 -7.06 -0.40 3.79
CA ILE A 80 -7.99 -1.03 2.85
C ILE A 80 -7.22 -1.96 1.90
N TYR A 81 -7.77 -3.13 1.61
CA TYR A 81 -7.16 -4.11 0.71
C TYR A 81 -8.23 -4.98 0.05
N LYS A 82 -7.97 -5.48 -1.16
CA LYS A 82 -8.88 -6.41 -1.82
C LYS A 82 -8.81 -7.80 -1.21
N THR A 83 -9.91 -8.53 -1.27
CA THR A 83 -10.02 -9.87 -0.69
C THR A 83 -10.53 -10.93 -1.66
N CYS A 84 -10.94 -10.52 -2.86
CA CYS A 84 -11.18 -11.42 -3.98
C CYS A 84 -11.15 -10.66 -5.32
N ASN A 85 -10.91 -11.39 -6.41
CA ASN A 85 -11.06 -10.86 -7.77
C ASN A 85 -12.56 -10.76 -8.09
N CYS A 86 -13.06 -9.54 -8.36
CA CYS A 86 -14.45 -9.30 -8.71
C CYS A 86 -14.63 -9.03 -10.22
N ASN A 87 -13.69 -9.52 -11.05
CA ASN A 87 -13.56 -9.21 -12.48
C ASN A 87 -13.37 -7.72 -12.74
N ASP A 88 -12.59 -7.09 -11.88
CA ASP A 88 -12.30 -5.65 -11.85
C ASP A 88 -10.80 -5.43 -11.55
N ASP A 89 -10.36 -4.20 -11.73
CA ASP A 89 -9.02 -3.72 -11.39
C ASP A 89 -9.14 -2.31 -10.79
N ALA A 90 -8.90 -2.20 -9.48
CA ALA A 90 -9.11 -0.95 -8.75
C ALA A 90 -8.17 0.19 -9.19
N ASN A 91 -7.01 -0.14 -9.76
CA ASN A 91 -6.03 0.84 -10.24
C ASN A 91 -6.24 1.23 -11.71
N TYR A 92 -7.17 0.57 -12.41
CA TYR A 92 -7.43 0.78 -13.84
C TYR A 92 -8.86 1.23 -14.15
N ASP A 93 -9.87 0.65 -13.50
CA ASP A 93 -11.27 0.90 -13.82
C ASP A 93 -11.73 2.28 -13.35
N GLU A 94 -12.48 3.01 -14.18
CA GLU A 94 -12.99 4.34 -13.83
C GLU A 94 -13.93 4.29 -12.61
N VAL A 95 -14.91 3.38 -12.64
CA VAL A 95 -15.88 3.17 -11.58
C VAL A 95 -15.46 1.96 -10.76
N CYS A 96 -15.10 2.18 -9.51
CA CYS A 96 -14.60 1.12 -8.64
C CYS A 96 -15.12 1.28 -7.20
N GLY A 97 -15.82 0.26 -6.70
CA GLY A 97 -16.35 0.27 -5.33
C GLY A 97 -15.26 0.40 -4.26
N TYR A 98 -14.05 -0.06 -4.54
CA TYR A 98 -12.87 0.11 -3.67
C TYR A 98 -12.52 1.60 -3.52
N LYS A 99 -12.33 2.31 -4.63
CA LYS A 99 -11.98 3.74 -4.65
C LYS A 99 -13.09 4.60 -4.05
N GLU A 100 -14.34 4.30 -4.34
CA GLU A 100 -15.48 5.01 -3.74
C GLU A 100 -15.57 4.78 -2.23
N THR A 101 -15.29 3.56 -1.75
CA THR A 101 -15.26 3.28 -0.30
C THR A 101 -14.12 4.00 0.39
N LEU A 102 -12.93 4.00 -0.23
CA LEU A 102 -11.76 4.73 0.26
C LEU A 102 -12.05 6.23 0.35
N LYS A 103 -12.59 6.82 -0.72
CA LYS A 103 -12.99 8.23 -0.76
C LYS A 103 -13.94 8.57 0.37
N ARG A 104 -15.05 7.83 0.48
CA ARG A 104 -16.05 8.05 1.54
C ARG A 104 -15.45 7.92 2.93
N PHE A 105 -14.58 6.93 3.16
CA PHE A 105 -13.92 6.79 4.45
C PHE A 105 -13.07 8.02 4.79
N ILE A 106 -12.21 8.47 3.87
CA ILE A 106 -11.36 9.64 4.09
C ILE A 106 -12.20 10.90 4.31
N THR A 107 -13.20 11.16 3.47
CA THR A 107 -13.97 12.42 3.52
C THR A 107 -15.03 12.48 4.61
N GLU A 108 -15.64 11.34 4.98
CA GLU A 108 -16.76 11.30 5.94
C GLU A 108 -16.34 10.86 7.36
N LYS A 109 -15.29 10.03 7.48
CA LYS A 109 -14.95 9.33 8.73
C LYS A 109 -13.50 9.47 9.16
N GLY A 110 -12.59 9.79 8.24
CA GLY A 110 -11.16 9.86 8.44
C GLY A 110 -10.65 11.29 8.49
N GLY A 111 -11.33 12.20 9.19
CA GLY A 111 -11.02 13.65 9.18
C GLY A 111 -9.56 14.01 9.55
N GLY A 112 -8.80 13.08 10.12
CA GLY A 112 -7.36 13.21 10.38
C GLY A 112 -6.43 12.76 9.25
N ILE A 113 -6.89 11.98 8.26
CA ILE A 113 -6.06 11.40 7.21
C ILE A 113 -5.53 12.49 6.28
N ARG A 114 -4.22 12.48 6.05
CA ARG A 114 -3.46 13.41 5.20
C ARG A 114 -2.60 12.68 4.18
N TYR A 115 -2.30 11.40 4.43
CA TYR A 115 -1.41 10.59 3.62
C TYR A 115 -2.06 9.24 3.31
N LEU A 116 -2.01 8.84 2.05
CA LEU A 116 -2.24 7.47 1.61
C LEU A 116 -0.92 6.89 1.11
N ILE A 117 -0.52 5.74 1.64
CA ILE A 117 0.55 4.93 1.09
C ILE A 117 -0.11 3.77 0.35
N ASP A 118 -0.01 3.77 -0.98
CA ASP A 118 -0.65 2.81 -1.88
C ASP A 118 0.36 1.76 -2.35
N LEU A 119 0.30 0.57 -1.76
CA LEU A 119 1.27 -0.49 -1.95
C LEU A 119 0.96 -1.31 -3.20
N HIS A 120 1.98 -1.48 -4.04
CA HIS A 120 1.97 -2.34 -5.21
C HIS A 120 3.26 -3.16 -5.32
N GLU A 121 3.27 -4.13 -6.24
CA GLU A 121 4.46 -4.88 -6.60
C GLU A 121 4.82 -4.74 -8.09
N MET A 122 6.12 -4.62 -8.34
CA MET A 122 6.69 -4.69 -9.68
C MET A 122 7.48 -5.97 -9.92
N HIS A 123 7.55 -6.36 -11.20
CA HIS A 123 8.20 -7.60 -11.63
C HIS A 123 9.64 -7.75 -11.10
N PRO A 124 10.06 -8.95 -10.65
CA PRO A 124 11.38 -9.20 -10.06
C PRO A 124 12.59 -8.84 -10.94
N ARG A 125 12.43 -8.80 -12.27
CA ARG A 125 13.49 -8.47 -13.23
C ARG A 125 13.73 -6.97 -13.41
N ARG A 126 12.95 -6.11 -12.74
CA ARG A 126 13.17 -4.65 -12.79
C ARG A 126 14.47 -4.32 -12.06
N GLU A 127 15.23 -3.37 -12.62
CA GLU A 127 16.51 -2.92 -12.04
C GLU A 127 16.29 -2.24 -10.69
N ASN A 128 15.32 -1.33 -10.63
CA ASN A 128 14.94 -0.62 -9.40
C ASN A 128 14.39 -1.60 -8.35
N LEU A 129 14.70 -1.32 -7.08
CA LEU A 129 14.10 -2.00 -5.93
C LEU A 129 12.75 -1.38 -5.56
N TYR A 130 12.62 -0.08 -5.79
CA TYR A 130 11.39 0.68 -5.56
C TYR A 130 11.17 1.67 -6.70
N ASP A 131 9.91 1.90 -7.05
CA ASP A 131 9.49 3.04 -7.86
C ASP A 131 8.37 3.78 -7.12
N LEU A 132 8.65 5.03 -6.76
CA LEU A 132 7.77 5.86 -5.95
C LEU A 132 6.95 6.77 -6.88
N GLY A 133 5.71 6.38 -7.14
CA GLY A 133 4.80 7.08 -8.04
C GLY A 133 4.09 8.25 -7.35
N THR A 134 4.35 9.46 -7.80
CA THR A 134 3.83 10.72 -7.25
C THR A 134 2.90 11.45 -8.21
N GLY A 135 2.68 10.92 -9.40
CA GLY A 135 1.90 11.55 -10.46
C GLY A 135 2.64 12.72 -11.10
N ASN A 136 3.98 12.70 -11.10
CA ASN A 136 4.85 13.85 -11.36
C ASN A 136 4.58 15.01 -10.39
N GLY A 137 4.55 14.70 -9.09
CA GLY A 137 4.32 15.60 -7.96
C GLY A 137 2.85 15.90 -7.66
N ARG A 138 1.94 15.67 -8.61
CA ARG A 138 0.52 16.05 -8.49
C ARG A 138 -0.23 15.30 -7.39
N ASN A 139 0.11 14.04 -7.13
CA ASN A 139 -0.58 13.24 -6.14
C ASN A 139 -0.15 13.57 -4.71
N ILE A 140 0.97 14.28 -4.51
CA ILE A 140 1.55 14.58 -3.20
C ILE A 140 1.57 16.08 -2.86
N GLU A 141 0.91 16.92 -3.67
CA GLU A 141 0.95 18.39 -3.54
C GLU A 141 0.51 18.89 -2.15
N ALA A 142 -0.44 18.23 -1.51
CA ALA A 142 -0.98 18.62 -0.20
C ALA A 142 -0.02 18.36 0.99
N GLY A 143 1.08 17.65 0.75
CA GLY A 143 1.99 17.14 1.77
C GLY A 143 3.12 16.35 1.09
N PRO A 144 4.06 17.04 0.41
CA PRO A 144 5.12 16.42 -0.39
C PRO A 144 6.13 15.63 0.46
N GLU A 145 6.20 15.90 1.77
CA GLU A 145 7.07 15.20 2.72
C GLU A 145 6.83 13.69 2.80
N ILE A 146 5.67 13.18 2.34
CA ILE A 146 5.42 11.74 2.22
C ILE A 146 6.50 11.04 1.40
N LEU A 147 6.98 11.67 0.33
CA LEU A 147 8.02 11.12 -0.53
C LEU A 147 9.33 11.01 0.23
N ASP A 148 9.78 12.10 0.86
CA ASP A 148 11.06 12.16 1.58
C ASP A 148 11.06 11.22 2.78
N VAL A 149 9.95 11.12 3.51
CA VAL A 149 9.83 10.21 4.66
C VAL A 149 9.89 8.76 4.21
N VAL A 150 9.08 8.35 3.22
CA VAL A 150 9.08 6.95 2.75
C VAL A 150 10.44 6.59 2.14
N LYS A 151 10.99 7.45 1.29
CA LYS A 151 12.31 7.24 0.68
C LYS A 151 13.42 7.18 1.73
N GLY A 152 13.42 8.10 2.70
CA GLY A 152 14.40 8.14 3.78
C GLY A 152 14.38 6.87 4.64
N GLU A 153 13.19 6.35 4.98
CA GLU A 153 13.08 5.10 5.75
C GLU A 153 13.59 3.87 5.01
N LEU A 154 13.45 3.86 3.67
CA LEU A 154 14.03 2.84 2.82
C LEU A 154 15.56 2.95 2.77
N GLU A 155 16.09 4.16 2.54
CA GLU A 155 17.53 4.43 2.45
C GLU A 155 18.27 4.13 3.76
N VAL A 156 17.72 4.51 4.92
CA VAL A 156 18.31 4.24 6.24
C VAL A 156 18.42 2.73 6.53
N ARG A 157 17.61 1.91 5.85
CA ARG A 157 17.67 0.44 5.92
C ARG A 157 18.59 -0.19 4.88
N GLY A 158 19.30 0.63 4.10
CA GLY A 158 20.25 0.17 3.09
C GLY A 158 19.62 -0.24 1.77
N PHE A 159 18.35 0.12 1.52
CA PHE A 159 17.80 -0.04 0.18
C PHE A 159 18.38 1.01 -0.76
N GLU A 160 18.92 0.53 -1.88
CA GLU A 160 19.43 1.35 -2.98
C GLU A 160 18.47 1.25 -4.18
N HIS A 161 18.75 1.97 -5.27
CA HIS A 161 17.95 1.92 -6.51
C HIS A 161 16.45 2.21 -6.30
N ILE A 162 16.18 3.31 -5.60
CA ILE A 162 14.84 3.85 -5.37
C ILE A 162 14.58 4.94 -6.43
N ALA A 163 13.71 4.64 -7.39
CA ALA A 163 13.28 5.58 -8.42
C ALA A 163 12.06 6.40 -7.96
N VAL A 164 11.84 7.52 -8.63
CA VAL A 164 10.65 8.37 -8.45
C VAL A 164 10.10 8.66 -9.84
N ASP A 165 8.84 8.30 -10.06
CA ASP A 165 8.12 8.49 -11.33
C ASP A 165 8.86 7.95 -12.58
N ASP A 166 9.57 6.81 -12.47
CA ASP A 166 10.37 6.28 -13.59
C ASP A 166 9.53 5.40 -14.54
N ILE A 167 9.08 4.25 -14.06
CA ILE A 167 8.26 3.28 -14.81
C ILE A 167 6.78 3.44 -14.40
N PHE A 168 6.54 3.70 -13.13
CA PHE A 168 5.23 3.72 -12.50
C PHE A 168 4.98 5.07 -11.82
N ASP A 169 4.66 6.08 -12.64
CA ASP A 169 4.41 7.44 -12.16
C ASP A 169 3.11 7.60 -11.36
N ALA A 170 2.22 6.59 -11.32
CA ALA A 170 0.89 6.69 -10.71
C ALA A 170 0.05 7.88 -11.21
N GLY A 171 0.33 8.44 -12.39
CA GLY A 171 -0.27 9.66 -12.92
C GLY A 171 -1.56 9.44 -13.71
N TYR A 172 -1.88 8.19 -14.05
CA TYR A 172 -3.13 7.88 -14.74
C TYR A 172 -4.34 8.14 -13.83
N ARG A 173 -5.34 8.88 -14.32
CA ARG A 173 -6.45 9.45 -13.52
C ARG A 173 -7.30 8.43 -12.72
N TYR A 174 -7.20 7.14 -13.06
CA TYR A 174 -7.92 6.05 -12.41
C TYR A 174 -7.06 5.23 -11.46
N THR A 175 -5.76 5.50 -11.32
CA THR A 175 -4.99 4.87 -10.25
C THR A 175 -5.59 5.25 -8.91
N VAL A 176 -5.47 4.36 -7.92
CA VAL A 176 -5.96 4.59 -6.56
C VAL A 176 -5.33 5.86 -5.99
N SER A 177 -4.01 6.03 -6.18
CA SER A 177 -3.28 7.23 -5.77
C SER A 177 -3.79 8.51 -6.44
N ALA A 178 -3.88 8.58 -7.77
CA ALA A 178 -4.31 9.80 -8.47
C ALA A 178 -5.80 10.13 -8.23
N PHE A 179 -6.64 9.11 -8.16
CA PHE A 179 -8.05 9.28 -7.81
C PHE A 179 -8.18 9.83 -6.39
N THR A 180 -7.52 9.22 -5.40
CA THR A 180 -7.69 9.59 -4.00
C THR A 180 -7.12 10.98 -3.73
N ALA A 181 -5.95 11.30 -4.29
CA ALA A 181 -5.37 12.64 -4.15
C ALA A 181 -6.31 13.72 -4.69
N ARG A 182 -6.83 13.53 -5.91
CA ARG A 182 -7.76 14.47 -6.56
C ARG A 182 -9.09 14.61 -5.83
N GLU A 183 -9.69 13.49 -5.43
CA GLU A 183 -11.06 13.46 -4.91
C GLU A 183 -11.15 13.74 -3.41
N CYS A 184 -10.08 13.50 -2.66
CA CYS A 184 -10.04 13.68 -1.21
C CYS A 184 -9.17 14.86 -0.77
N GLY A 185 -8.32 15.40 -1.64
CA GLY A 185 -7.43 16.53 -1.31
C GLY A 185 -6.34 16.16 -0.29
N ILE A 186 -5.86 14.92 -0.33
CA ILE A 186 -4.77 14.42 0.53
C ILE A 186 -3.57 13.99 -0.32
N SER A 187 -2.40 13.84 0.29
CA SER A 187 -1.23 13.30 -0.41
C SER A 187 -1.32 11.79 -0.56
N CYS A 188 -1.04 11.28 -1.75
CA CYS A 188 -1.03 9.85 -2.05
C CYS A 188 0.26 9.48 -2.76
N LEU A 189 0.99 8.51 -2.20
CA LEU A 189 2.21 7.96 -2.78
C LEU A 189 1.96 6.50 -3.18
N GLN A 190 2.16 6.19 -4.46
CA GLN A 190 2.23 4.81 -4.91
C GLN A 190 3.64 4.27 -4.60
N VAL A 191 3.72 3.13 -3.94
CA VAL A 191 4.98 2.46 -3.63
C VAL A 191 5.00 1.12 -4.36
N GLU A 192 5.68 1.07 -5.50
CA GLU A 192 5.93 -0.16 -6.24
C GLU A 192 7.15 -0.85 -5.65
N ILE A 193 6.95 -2.02 -5.06
CA ILE A 193 8.01 -2.80 -4.41
C ILE A 193 8.44 -3.91 -5.35
N ASN A 194 9.75 -4.08 -5.56
CA ASN A 194 10.22 -5.21 -6.35
C ASN A 194 9.87 -6.54 -5.65
N SER A 195 9.12 -7.42 -6.31
CA SER A 195 8.66 -8.69 -5.71
C SER A 195 9.81 -9.57 -5.20
N ARG A 196 11.05 -9.39 -5.70
CA ARG A 196 12.22 -10.13 -5.18
C ARG A 196 12.49 -9.86 -3.70
N LEU A 197 12.02 -8.74 -3.17
CA LEU A 197 12.15 -8.38 -1.75
C LEU A 197 11.06 -9.04 -0.88
N LEU A 198 9.94 -9.45 -1.48
CA LEU A 198 8.74 -9.92 -0.78
C LEU A 198 8.49 -11.42 -0.94
N CYS A 199 8.87 -12.02 -2.06
CA CYS A 199 8.63 -13.44 -2.32
C CYS A 199 9.83 -14.30 -1.90
N ARG A 200 9.59 -15.31 -1.05
CA ARG A 200 10.63 -16.21 -0.49
C ARG A 200 11.43 -17.03 -1.51
N GLU A 201 11.00 -17.03 -2.76
CA GLU A 201 11.67 -17.75 -3.85
C GLU A 201 12.91 -17.03 -4.40
N TYR A 202 13.09 -15.75 -4.06
CA TYR A 202 14.24 -14.94 -4.48
C TYR A 202 15.28 -14.85 -3.36
N ASP A 203 16.57 -14.83 -3.73
CA ASP A 203 17.68 -14.72 -2.79
C ASP A 203 17.69 -13.37 -2.05
N GLU A 204 17.15 -12.32 -2.68
CA GLU A 204 17.02 -10.98 -2.11
C GLU A 204 15.83 -10.82 -1.14
N TYR A 205 15.08 -11.89 -0.87
CA TYR A 205 13.94 -11.85 0.03
C TYR A 205 14.30 -11.19 1.38
N CYS A 206 13.62 -10.09 1.68
CA CYS A 206 13.88 -9.29 2.89
C CYS A 206 12.60 -8.63 3.42
N PHE A 207 11.48 -9.35 3.36
CA PHE A 207 10.14 -8.86 3.72
C PHE A 207 10.09 -8.08 5.04
N GLU A 208 10.75 -8.59 6.09
CA GLU A 208 10.79 -7.91 7.41
C GLU A 208 11.42 -6.52 7.33
N THR A 209 12.48 -6.35 6.54
CA THR A 209 13.13 -5.04 6.38
C THR A 209 12.24 -4.06 5.63
N VAL A 210 11.51 -4.54 4.60
CA VAL A 210 10.50 -3.73 3.88
C VAL A 210 9.38 -3.31 4.83
N TYR A 211 8.86 -4.26 5.61
CA TYR A 211 7.83 -4.02 6.61
C TYR A 211 8.27 -2.95 7.62
N LEU A 212 9.48 -3.07 8.17
CA LEU A 212 10.02 -2.10 9.13
C LEU A 212 10.16 -0.71 8.52
N ALA A 213 10.48 -0.60 7.22
CA ALA A 213 10.57 0.69 6.52
C ALA A 213 9.19 1.36 6.43
N LEU A 214 8.19 0.62 5.96
CA LEU A 214 6.81 1.10 5.85
C LEU A 214 6.22 1.46 7.21
N ARG A 215 6.53 0.66 8.24
CA ARG A 215 6.09 0.92 9.62
C ARG A 215 6.64 2.24 10.13
N ASP A 216 7.94 2.47 10.02
CA ASP A 216 8.56 3.68 10.55
C ASP A 216 8.15 4.91 9.74
N ALA A 217 7.95 4.76 8.43
CA ALA A 217 7.40 5.83 7.59
C ALA A 217 5.98 6.22 8.04
N ALA A 218 5.13 5.23 8.31
CA ALA A 218 3.79 5.47 8.84
C ALA A 218 3.84 6.14 10.23
N ILE A 219 4.74 5.72 11.12
CA ILE A 219 4.94 6.36 12.45
C ILE A 219 5.38 7.82 12.28
N HIS A 220 6.35 8.10 11.42
CA HIS A 220 6.88 9.44 11.18
C HIS A 220 5.83 10.38 10.62
N LEU A 221 5.08 9.94 9.59
CA LEU A 221 3.99 10.74 9.01
C LEU A 221 2.82 10.93 9.99
N ASN A 222 2.55 9.94 10.83
CA ASN A 222 1.52 10.08 11.86
C ASN A 222 1.94 11.05 12.99
N GLY A 223 3.24 11.17 13.25
CA GLY A 223 3.82 12.00 14.31
C GLY A 223 4.09 13.47 13.94
N GLY A 224 3.86 13.89 12.68
CA GLY A 224 4.29 15.20 12.16
C GLY A 224 4.00 16.39 13.10
N ASN A 225 5.09 16.98 13.61
CA ASN A 225 5.24 18.18 14.46
C ASN A 225 4.03 18.58 15.33
N LYS A 226 4.13 18.25 16.62
CA LYS A 226 3.57 19.11 17.68
C LYS A 226 4.31 20.44 17.71
#